data_AF-A0A534B4H1-F1
#
_entry.id   AF-A0A534B4H1-F1
#
_cell.length_a   1.000
_cell.length_b   1.000
_cell.length_c   1.000
_cell.angle_alpha   90.00
_cell.angle_beta   90.00
_cell.angle_gamma   90.00
#
_symmetry.space_group_name_H-M   'P 1'
#
loop_
_entity.id
_entity.type
_entity.pdbx_description
1 polymer ?
#
loop_
_entity_poly.entity_id
_entity_poly.type
_entity_poly.pdbx_seq_one_letter_code
_entity_poly.pdbx_strand_id
1 'polypeptide(L)'
;MKEPRYSEIATFMRAPLAATLENVDIGLIGVPTDLGVTNRPGARHGPREIRNSSSLMRGFNLGLGVNPYELCRIADLGDVRLSHRYDLEKQVEEIEAFYRKVKAAGILPVSAGGDHSITYPIFRAIASPS
;
A
#
# COMPACT_ATOMS: atom_id res chain seq x y z
N MET A 1 11.74 13.29 -11.71
CA MET A 1 11.91 13.65 -10.29
C MET A 1 13.08 14.62 -10.18
N LYS A 2 12.80 15.93 -10.07
CA LYS A 2 13.85 16.97 -10.05
C LYS A 2 14.27 17.38 -8.64
N GLU A 3 13.39 17.18 -7.65
CA GLU A 3 13.63 17.63 -6.27
C GLU A 3 14.52 16.68 -5.45
N PRO A 4 15.34 17.22 -4.52
CA PRO A 4 16.13 16.42 -3.58
C PRO A 4 15.30 15.38 -2.81
N ARG A 5 15.93 14.27 -2.41
CA ARG A 5 15.24 13.13 -1.77
C ARG A 5 14.63 13.44 -0.40
N TYR A 6 15.17 14.44 0.30
CA TYR A 6 14.73 14.88 1.62
C TYR A 6 13.63 15.97 1.59
N SER A 7 13.05 16.23 0.41
CA SER A 7 12.01 17.24 0.19
C SER A 7 10.76 16.63 -0.43
N GLU A 8 9.66 17.39 -0.43
CA GLU A 8 8.31 16.99 -0.85
C GLU A 8 7.60 16.00 0.10
N ILE A 9 6.33 15.74 -0.20
CA ILE A 9 5.50 14.78 0.53
C ILE A 9 6.08 13.36 0.34
N ALA A 10 6.27 12.64 1.45
CA ALA A 10 6.75 11.28 1.44
C ALA A 10 5.65 10.28 1.06
N THR A 11 5.53 9.96 -0.23
CA THR A 11 4.75 8.83 -0.77
C THR A 11 5.65 7.61 -1.00
N PHE A 12 5.06 6.43 -1.18
CA PHE A 12 5.81 5.21 -1.50
C PHE A 12 6.61 5.40 -2.78
N MET A 13 7.93 5.16 -2.68
CA MET A 13 8.90 5.31 -3.76
C MET A 13 8.88 6.70 -4.42
N ARG A 14 8.32 7.71 -3.72
CA ARG A 14 8.00 9.03 -4.26
C ARG A 14 7.12 8.99 -5.53
N ALA A 15 6.27 7.97 -5.64
CA ALA A 15 5.27 7.84 -6.70
C ALA A 15 4.17 8.93 -6.55
N PRO A 16 3.44 9.28 -7.62
CA PRO A 16 2.32 10.20 -7.52
C PRO A 16 1.29 9.73 -6.50
N LEU A 17 0.79 10.64 -5.67
CA LEU A 17 -0.35 10.38 -4.80
C LEU A 17 -1.63 10.38 -5.67
N ALA A 18 -2.34 9.26 -5.72
CA ALA A 18 -3.54 9.14 -6.51
C ALA A 18 -4.73 9.84 -5.84
N ALA A 19 -5.46 10.66 -6.59
CA ALA A 19 -6.73 11.24 -6.15
C ALA A 19 -7.92 10.30 -6.39
N THR A 20 -7.82 9.43 -7.39
CA THR A 20 -8.83 8.46 -7.80
C THR A 20 -8.17 7.11 -8.10
N LEU A 21 -8.97 6.06 -8.30
CA LEU A 21 -8.47 4.75 -8.75
C LEU A 21 -8.33 4.67 -10.28
N GLU A 22 -8.59 5.76 -11.00
CA GLU A 22 -8.54 5.79 -12.45
C GLU A 22 -7.08 5.86 -12.93
N ASN A 23 -6.80 5.21 -14.05
CA ASN A 23 -5.48 5.24 -14.69
C ASN A 23 -4.31 4.76 -13.81
N VAL A 24 -4.58 3.81 -12.91
CA VAL A 24 -3.56 3.13 -12.10
C VAL A 24 -3.53 1.67 -12.51
N ASP A 25 -2.34 1.13 -12.79
CA ASP A 25 -2.13 -0.30 -13.05
C ASP A 25 -1.64 -1.01 -11.78
N ILE A 26 -0.76 -0.35 -11.01
CA ILE A 26 -0.21 -0.86 -9.75
C ILE A 26 -0.42 0.16 -8.63
N GLY A 27 -1.11 -0.27 -7.57
CA GLY A 27 -1.40 0.56 -6.41
C GLY A 27 -0.49 0.23 -5.22
N LEU A 28 0.29 1.20 -4.77
CA LEU A 28 1.07 1.10 -3.53
C LEU A 28 0.18 1.49 -2.34
N ILE A 29 -0.09 0.56 -1.43
CA ILE A 29 -1.12 0.72 -0.39
C ILE A 29 -0.53 0.45 0.99
N GLY A 30 -0.79 1.33 1.96
CA GLY A 30 -0.48 1.08 3.36
C GLY A 30 -1.65 0.46 4.12
N VAL A 31 -1.39 -0.48 5.03
CA VAL A 31 -2.41 -1.05 5.93
C VAL A 31 -1.94 -0.92 7.39
N PRO A 32 -2.16 0.23 8.05
CA PRO A 32 -1.51 0.59 9.31
C PRO A 32 -2.22 0.01 10.55
N THR A 33 -2.23 -1.31 10.70
CA THR A 33 -2.76 -1.99 11.89
C THR A 33 -1.82 -3.06 12.41
N ASP A 34 -1.82 -3.25 13.72
CA ASP A 34 -1.11 -4.32 14.41
C ASP A 34 -1.95 -4.96 15.52
N LEU A 35 -3.29 -4.96 15.36
CA LEU A 35 -4.22 -5.55 16.33
C LEU A 35 -4.14 -7.07 16.42
N GLY A 36 -3.61 -7.75 15.40
CA GLY A 36 -3.37 -9.19 15.40
C GLY A 36 -2.04 -9.60 16.04
N VAL A 37 -1.23 -8.65 16.52
CA VAL A 37 0.04 -8.93 17.20
C VAL A 37 -0.19 -9.58 18.56
N THR A 38 0.56 -10.65 18.83
CA THR A 38 0.50 -11.41 20.09
C THR A 38 1.56 -11.03 21.13
N ASN A 39 2.56 -10.22 20.77
CA ASN A 39 3.68 -9.89 21.66
C ASN A 39 4.05 -8.39 21.64
N ARG A 40 4.77 -7.91 20.61
CA ARG A 40 5.30 -6.54 20.57
C ARG A 40 4.60 -5.70 19.49
N PRO A 41 3.72 -4.75 19.85
CA PRO A 41 3.08 -3.87 18.87
C PRO A 41 4.08 -2.85 18.31
N GLY A 42 3.69 -2.17 17.23
CA GLY A 42 4.47 -1.13 16.57
C GLY A 42 4.37 -1.16 15.04
N ALA A 43 3.97 -2.30 14.47
CA ALA A 43 3.89 -2.46 13.02
C ALA A 43 2.86 -1.52 12.37
N ARG A 44 1.87 -1.00 13.13
CA ARG A 44 0.95 0.05 12.64
C ARG A 44 1.65 1.30 12.10
N HIS A 45 2.90 1.57 12.52
CA HIS A 45 3.72 2.69 12.04
C HIS A 45 4.53 2.36 10.78
N GLY A 46 4.62 1.07 10.42
CA GLY A 46 5.41 0.55 9.30
C GLY A 46 5.15 1.26 7.97
N PRO A 47 3.90 1.41 7.51
CA PRO A 47 3.64 2.02 6.20
C PRO A 47 4.22 3.44 6.07
N ARG A 48 4.18 4.24 7.14
CA ARG A 48 4.74 5.60 7.15
C ARG A 48 6.26 5.59 7.02
N GLU A 49 6.93 4.75 7.79
CA GLU A 49 8.40 4.68 7.76
C GLU A 49 8.93 4.04 6.47
N ILE A 50 8.18 3.11 5.88
CA ILE A 50 8.50 2.57 4.56
C ILE A 50 8.40 3.67 3.50
N ARG A 51 7.36 4.54 3.52
CA ARG A 51 7.29 5.70 2.61
C ARG A 51 8.51 6.61 2.78
N ASN A 52 8.82 6.99 4.01
CA ASN A 52 9.98 7.83 4.32
C ASN A 52 11.30 7.22 3.80
N SER A 53 11.55 5.96 4.13
CA SER A 53 12.77 5.23 3.74
C SER A 53 12.85 4.98 2.23
N SER A 54 11.71 4.80 1.56
CA SER A 54 11.64 4.55 0.12
C SER A 54 12.10 5.74 -0.73
N SER A 55 12.22 6.93 -0.14
CA SER A 55 12.80 8.12 -0.80
C SER A 55 14.23 7.91 -1.30
N LEU A 56 14.95 6.92 -0.77
CA LEU A 56 16.31 6.54 -1.21
C LEU A 56 16.32 5.62 -2.44
N MET A 57 15.20 4.99 -2.79
CA MET A 57 15.12 4.07 -3.91
C MET A 57 15.25 4.80 -5.25
N ARG A 58 15.79 4.10 -6.25
CA ARG A 58 15.86 4.57 -7.64
C ARG A 58 14.78 3.88 -8.45
N GLY A 59 14.35 4.52 -9.54
CA GLY A 59 13.34 3.94 -10.43
C GLY A 59 13.85 2.79 -11.30
N PHE A 60 15.15 2.48 -11.32
CA PHE A 60 15.72 1.46 -12.20
C PHE A 60 16.29 0.29 -11.42
N ASN A 61 15.85 -0.92 -11.74
CA ASN A 61 16.44 -2.16 -11.24
C ASN A 61 17.60 -2.59 -12.15
N LEU A 62 18.83 -2.58 -11.62
CA LEU A 62 20.04 -2.92 -12.39
C LEU A 62 20.13 -4.40 -12.77
N GLY A 63 19.63 -5.31 -11.93
CA GLY A 63 19.72 -6.76 -12.17
C GLY A 63 18.78 -7.24 -13.27
N LEU A 64 17.61 -6.59 -13.39
CA LEU A 64 16.63 -6.89 -14.43
C LEU A 64 16.72 -5.96 -15.65
N GLY A 65 17.42 -4.82 -15.52
CA GLY A 65 17.46 -3.81 -16.56
C GLY A 65 16.12 -3.11 -16.80
N VAL A 66 15.26 -3.02 -15.77
CA VAL A 66 13.87 -2.57 -15.89
C VAL A 66 13.60 -1.36 -15.02
N ASN A 67 12.88 -0.39 -15.60
CA ASN A 67 12.19 0.67 -14.88
C ASN A 67 10.68 0.36 -14.83
N PRO A 68 10.09 -0.02 -13.68
CA PRO A 68 8.67 -0.36 -13.61
C PRO A 68 7.76 0.83 -13.92
N TYR A 69 8.22 2.07 -13.75
CA TYR A 69 7.46 3.27 -14.08
C TYR A 69 7.37 3.54 -15.60
N GLU A 70 8.19 2.88 -16.42
CA GLU A 70 8.07 2.91 -17.88
C GLU A 70 7.10 1.84 -18.40
N LEU A 71 6.80 0.83 -17.59
CA LEU A 71 5.96 -0.30 -17.96
C LEU A 71 4.52 -0.17 -17.46
N CYS A 72 4.32 0.50 -16.32
CA CYS A 72 3.03 0.56 -15.62
C CYS A 72 2.78 1.96 -15.05
N ARG A 73 1.50 2.33 -14.93
CA ARG A 73 1.05 3.51 -14.20
C ARG A 73 1.00 3.16 -12.70
N ILE A 74 2.05 3.54 -11.98
CA ILE A 74 2.20 3.23 -10.55
C ILE A 74 1.88 4.47 -9.71
N ALA A 75 1.04 4.31 -8.69
CA ALA A 75 0.67 5.39 -7.78
C ALA A 75 0.56 4.93 -6.33
N ASP A 76 0.81 5.84 -5.39
CA ASP A 76 0.49 5.65 -3.97
C ASP A 76 -1.00 5.90 -3.78
N LEU A 77 -1.73 4.89 -3.30
CA LEU A 77 -3.17 4.96 -3.04
C LEU A 77 -3.49 5.37 -1.59
N GLY A 78 -2.47 5.75 -0.83
CA GLY A 78 -2.59 6.10 0.58
C GLY A 78 -2.74 4.86 1.46
N ASP A 79 -3.44 5.04 2.58
CA ASP A 79 -3.66 3.99 3.57
C ASP A 79 -5.12 3.53 3.56
N VAL A 80 -5.33 2.24 3.88
CA VAL A 80 -6.66 1.75 4.25
C VAL A 80 -7.14 2.52 5.48
N ARG A 81 -8.30 3.17 5.37
CA ARG A 81 -8.91 3.88 6.49
C ARG A 81 -9.59 2.89 7.42
N LEU A 82 -9.03 2.73 8.62
CA LEU A 82 -9.57 1.88 9.66
C LEU A 82 -10.37 2.71 10.67
N SER A 83 -11.69 2.69 10.55
CA SER A 83 -12.58 3.46 11.43
C SER A 83 -12.71 2.77 12.78
N HIS A 84 -12.64 1.43 12.78
CA HIS A 84 -12.80 0.59 13.96
C HIS A 84 -11.44 0.24 14.57
N ARG A 85 -10.79 1.21 15.21
CA ARG A 85 -9.37 1.11 15.64
C ARG A 85 -9.04 0.03 16.68
N TYR A 86 -10.04 -0.53 17.35
CA TYR A 86 -9.87 -1.51 18.44
C TYR A 86 -10.68 -2.80 18.23
N ASP A 87 -11.26 -2.97 17.04
CA ASP A 87 -12.06 -4.14 16.68
C ASP A 87 -11.40 -4.82 15.48
N LEU A 88 -10.77 -5.96 15.74
CA LEU A 88 -10.03 -6.70 14.73
C LEU A 88 -10.95 -7.23 13.62
N GLU A 89 -12.14 -7.72 13.98
CA GLU A 89 -13.10 -8.28 13.01
C GLU A 89 -13.60 -7.19 12.06
N LYS A 90 -13.92 -6.01 12.61
CA LYS A 90 -14.32 -4.86 11.80
C LYS A 90 -13.18 -4.35 10.91
N GLN A 91 -11.93 -4.37 11.38
CA GLN A 91 -10.79 -4.01 10.53
C GLN A 91 -10.59 -5.01 9.38
N VAL A 92 -10.81 -6.30 9.62
CA VAL A 92 -10.79 -7.31 8.56
C VAL A 92 -11.83 -6.98 7.48
N GLU A 93 -13.06 -6.61 7.88
CA GLU A 93 -14.10 -6.16 6.95
C GLU A 93 -13.69 -4.89 6.18
N GLU A 94 -13.12 -3.89 6.86
CA GLU A 94 -12.69 -2.62 6.25
C GLU A 94 -11.56 -2.82 5.23
N ILE A 95 -10.57 -3.65 5.58
CA ILE A 95 -9.48 -4.00 4.67
C ILE A 95 -10.04 -4.75 3.47
N GLU A 96 -10.86 -5.78 3.68
CA GLU A 96 -11.45 -6.55 2.57
C GLU A 96 -12.26 -5.63 1.63
N ALA A 97 -13.09 -4.74 2.17
CA ALA A 97 -13.89 -3.81 1.40
C ALA A 97 -13.04 -2.84 0.58
N PHE A 98 -11.92 -2.35 1.12
CA PHE A 98 -10.98 -1.51 0.37
C PHE A 98 -10.38 -2.26 -0.82
N TYR A 99 -9.85 -3.47 -0.58
CA TYR A 99 -9.21 -4.26 -1.63
C TYR A 99 -10.19 -4.77 -2.69
N ARG A 100 -11.47 -4.94 -2.35
CA ARG A 100 -12.53 -5.21 -3.35
C ARG A 100 -12.69 -4.07 -4.34
N LYS A 101 -12.60 -2.81 -3.89
CA LYS A 101 -12.63 -1.63 -4.77
C LYS A 101 -11.39 -1.56 -5.67
N VAL A 102 -10.21 -1.84 -5.11
CA VAL A 102 -8.94 -1.91 -5.85
C VAL A 102 -9.02 -2.99 -6.94
N LYS A 103 -9.50 -4.19 -6.59
CA LYS A 103 -9.72 -5.29 -7.55
C LYS A 103 -10.73 -4.89 -8.63
N ALA A 104 -11.87 -4.30 -8.26
CA ALA A 104 -12.90 -3.88 -9.20
C ALA A 104 -12.39 -2.81 -10.21
N ALA A 105 -11.41 -2.00 -9.79
CA ALA A 105 -10.71 -1.05 -10.66
C ALA A 105 -9.63 -1.71 -11.55
N GLY A 106 -9.39 -3.02 -11.44
CA GLY A 106 -8.37 -3.74 -12.20
C GLY A 106 -6.93 -3.47 -11.74
N ILE A 107 -6.75 -2.90 -10.55
CA ILE A 107 -5.44 -2.50 -10.03
C ILE A 107 -4.76 -3.69 -9.35
N LEU A 108 -3.47 -3.89 -9.63
CA LEU A 108 -2.62 -4.84 -8.91
C LEU A 108 -2.10 -4.19 -7.61
N PRO A 109 -2.46 -4.70 -6.42
CA PRO A 109 -2.02 -4.11 -5.17
C PRO A 109 -0.60 -4.55 -4.77
N VAL A 110 0.22 -3.59 -4.34
CA VAL A 110 1.45 -3.82 -3.59
C VAL A 110 1.29 -3.21 -2.21
N SER A 111 1.25 -4.06 -1.20
CA SER A 111 0.77 -3.67 0.13
C SER A 111 1.92 -3.61 1.13
N ALA A 112 2.01 -2.50 1.86
CA ALA A 112 2.91 -2.33 2.99
C ALA A 112 2.07 -2.40 4.26
N GLY A 113 2.33 -3.42 5.07
CA GLY A 113 1.54 -3.70 6.25
C GLY A 113 1.94 -2.95 7.50
N GLY A 114 1.07 -3.08 8.49
CA GLY A 114 1.49 -3.49 9.81
C GLY A 114 1.58 -5.01 9.93
N ASP A 115 0.94 -5.63 10.92
CA ASP A 115 1.14 -7.05 11.19
C ASP A 115 0.59 -7.98 10.09
N HIS A 116 0.90 -9.29 10.17
CA HIS A 116 0.54 -10.25 9.13
C HIS A 116 -0.96 -10.57 9.05
N SER A 117 -1.78 -10.15 10.02
CA SER A 117 -3.24 -10.37 9.97
C SER A 117 -3.89 -9.67 8.77
N ILE A 118 -3.27 -8.62 8.23
CA ILE A 118 -3.76 -7.89 7.06
C ILE A 118 -3.81 -8.76 5.79
N THR A 119 -2.97 -9.79 5.69
CA THR A 119 -2.85 -10.60 4.46
C THR A 119 -4.14 -11.40 4.21
N TYR A 120 -4.81 -11.84 5.27
CA TYR A 120 -6.05 -12.59 5.19
C TYR A 120 -7.19 -11.83 4.48
N PRO A 121 -7.61 -10.63 4.93
CA PRO A 121 -8.65 -9.86 4.23
C PRO A 121 -8.22 -9.41 2.82
N ILE A 122 -6.93 -9.14 2.59
CA ILE A 122 -6.41 -8.83 1.25
C ILE A 122 -6.67 -10.00 0.30
N PHE A 123 -6.30 -11.22 0.70
CA PHE A 123 -6.52 -12.40 -0.12
C PHE A 123 -7.99 -12.71 -0.33
N ARG A 124 -8.84 -12.55 0.69
CA ARG A 124 -10.29 -12.72 0.53
C ARG A 124 -10.88 -11.76 -0.50
N ALA A 125 -10.41 -10.52 -0.53
CA ALA A 125 -10.85 -9.55 -1.52
C ALA A 125 -10.36 -9.92 -2.93
N ILE A 126 -9.06 -10.21 -3.10
CA ILE A 126 -8.46 -10.49 -4.41
C ILE A 126 -9.01 -11.79 -5.02
N ALA A 127 -9.15 -12.84 -4.22
CA ALA A 127 -9.63 -14.15 -4.66
C ALA A 127 -11.17 -14.22 -4.79
N SER A 128 -11.90 -13.16 -4.42
CA SER A 128 -13.35 -13.14 -4.59
C SER A 128 -13.74 -13.24 -6.08
N PRO A 129 -14.93 -13.77 -6.42
CA PRO A 129 -15.44 -13.72 -7.79
C PRO A 129 -15.49 -12.29 -8.35
N SER A 130 -15.32 -12.15 -9.66
CA SER A 130 -15.48 -10.86 -10.36
C SER A 130 -16.96 -10.54 -10.60
#